data_AF-A0A453NE30-F1
#
_entry.id   AF-A0A453NE30-F1
#
_cell.length_a   1.000
_cell.length_b   1.000
_cell.length_c   1.000
_cell.angle_alpha   90.00
_cell.angle_beta   90.00
_cell.angle_gamma   90.00
#
_symmetry.space_group_name_H-M   'P 1'
#
loop_
_entity.id
_entity.type
_entity.pdbx_description
1 polymer ?
#
loop_
_entity_poly.entity_id
_entity_poly.type
_entity_poly.pdbx_seq_one_letter_code
_entity_poly.pdbx_strand_id
1 'polypeptide(L)'
;TERQLLRYVHIAGKAKRSTGQVLLQLLEMRLDRSYSRLEIDPYDRSYILYNIGLIHTSNGEHTKALEYYFRALERNPFLPQAFNNMAVICHYVRLSPL
;
A
#
# COMPACT_ATOMS: atom_id res chain seq x y z
N THR A 1 21.03 9.10 -8.00
CA THR A 1 21.44 10.17 -7.05
C THR A 1 20.26 11.11 -6.82
N GLU A 2 20.19 11.77 -5.67
CA GLU A 2 19.10 12.64 -5.14
C GLU A 2 18.34 13.50 -6.19
N ARG A 3 19.02 13.98 -7.24
CA ARG A 3 18.43 14.69 -8.39
C ARG A 3 17.45 13.86 -9.25
N GLN A 4 17.55 12.54 -9.26
CA GLN A 4 16.57 11.65 -9.91
C GLN A 4 15.31 11.50 -9.06
N LEU A 5 15.46 11.48 -7.73
CA LEU A 5 14.35 11.39 -6.77
C LEU A 5 13.49 12.66 -6.79
N LEU A 6 14.12 13.85 -6.74
CA LEU A 6 13.41 15.12 -6.83
C LEU A 6 12.63 15.28 -8.16
N ARG A 7 13.21 14.83 -9.28
CA ARG A 7 12.51 14.81 -10.57
C ARG A 7 11.30 13.89 -10.56
N TYR A 8 11.40 12.77 -9.88
CA TYR A 8 10.34 11.78 -9.83
C TYR A 8 9.17 12.23 -8.93
N VAL A 9 9.46 12.85 -7.79
CA VAL A 9 8.45 13.50 -6.91
C VAL A 9 7.70 14.60 -7.67
N HIS A 10 8.42 15.40 -8.46
CA HIS A 10 7.80 16.45 -9.27
C HIS A 10 6.88 15.91 -10.37
N ILE A 11 7.24 14.78 -11.01
CA ILE A 11 6.40 14.10 -12.01
C ILE A 11 5.18 13.46 -11.34
N ALA A 12 5.36 12.84 -10.17
CA ALA A 12 4.29 12.21 -9.40
C ALA A 12 3.27 13.24 -8.89
N GLY A 13 3.71 14.42 -8.44
CA GLY A 13 2.81 15.51 -8.04
C GLY A 13 1.94 16.07 -9.16
N LYS A 14 2.31 15.86 -10.43
CA LYS A 14 1.49 16.21 -11.60
C LYS A 14 0.47 15.12 -11.98
N ALA A 15 0.66 13.88 -11.53
CA ALA A 15 -0.23 12.76 -11.83
C ALA A 15 -1.45 12.75 -10.89
N LYS A 16 -2.47 13.56 -11.23
CA LYS A 16 -3.69 13.80 -10.44
C LYS A 16 -4.70 12.62 -10.35
N ARG A 17 -4.30 11.35 -10.30
CA ARG A 17 -5.20 10.23 -9.91
C ARG A 17 -4.43 9.08 -9.26
N SER A 18 -5.11 8.41 -8.32
CA SER A 18 -4.79 7.20 -7.52
C SER A 18 -3.36 6.61 -7.60
N THR A 19 -2.85 6.33 -8.79
CA THR A 19 -1.47 5.86 -9.03
C THR A 19 -0.40 6.85 -8.59
N GLY A 20 -0.61 8.17 -8.75
CA GLY A 20 0.38 9.19 -8.37
C GLY A 20 0.62 9.27 -6.86
N GLN A 21 -0.45 9.14 -6.07
CA GLN A 21 -0.38 9.19 -4.60
C GLN A 21 0.14 7.88 -4.01
N VAL A 22 -0.23 6.75 -4.60
CA VAL A 22 0.31 5.43 -4.23
C VAL A 22 1.79 5.31 -4.59
N LEU A 23 2.20 5.86 -5.74
CA LEU A 23 3.60 5.89 -6.15
C LEU A 23 4.42 6.83 -5.26
N LEU A 24 3.84 7.96 -4.86
CA LEU A 24 4.43 8.86 -3.87
C LEU A 24 4.61 8.15 -2.52
N GLN A 25 3.57 7.47 -2.01
CA GLN A 25 3.65 6.68 -0.78
C GLN A 25 4.64 5.52 -0.88
N LEU A 26 4.75 4.84 -2.02
CA LEU A 26 5.75 3.79 -2.27
C LEU A 26 7.18 4.35 -2.31
N LEU A 27 7.36 5.58 -2.79
CA LEU A 27 8.64 6.26 -2.82
C LEU A 27 9.03 6.77 -1.45
N GLU A 28 8.10 7.37 -0.72
CA GLU A 28 8.27 7.73 0.69
C GLU A 28 8.61 6.48 1.51
N MET A 29 7.88 5.38 1.31
CA MET A 29 8.15 4.08 1.95
C MET A 29 9.49 3.47 1.51
N ARG A 30 9.97 3.71 0.26
CA ARG A 30 11.30 3.26 -0.19
C ARG A 30 12.43 4.12 0.39
N LEU A 31 12.21 5.43 0.50
CA LEU A 31 13.13 6.37 1.12
C LEU A 31 13.23 6.10 2.62
N ASP A 32 12.09 5.82 3.26
CA ASP A 32 12.02 5.35 4.63
C ASP A 32 12.72 4.00 4.79
N ARG A 33 12.48 3.03 3.89
CA ARG A 33 13.18 1.72 3.88
C ARG A 33 14.70 1.80 3.74
N SER A 34 15.23 2.84 3.09
CA SER A 34 16.68 3.09 3.10
C SER A 34 17.18 3.61 4.45
N TYR A 35 16.34 4.30 5.22
CA TYR A 35 16.63 4.77 6.58
C TYR A 35 16.36 3.70 7.65
N SER A 36 15.26 2.94 7.58
CA SER A 36 14.89 1.86 8.50
C SER A 36 15.68 0.57 8.33
N ARG A 37 16.57 0.49 7.33
CA ARG A 37 17.57 -0.58 7.27
C ARG A 37 18.49 -0.62 8.50
N LEU A 38 18.50 0.46 9.30
CA LEU A 38 19.26 0.58 10.53
C LEU A 38 18.49 0.14 11.80
N GLU A 39 17.15 0.21 11.85
CA GLU A 39 16.33 -0.30 12.96
C GLU A 39 14.92 -0.66 12.43
N ILE A 40 14.52 -1.93 12.42
CA ILE A 40 13.21 -2.36 11.89
C ILE A 40 12.31 -2.75 13.05
N ASP A 41 11.39 -1.85 13.40
CA ASP A 41 10.27 -2.17 14.29
C ASP A 41 9.24 -3.06 13.55
N PRO A 42 8.69 -4.11 14.20
CA PRO A 42 7.68 -4.98 13.60
C PRO A 42 6.39 -4.24 13.15
N TYR A 43 6.06 -3.07 13.69
CA TYR A 43 4.89 -2.29 13.26
C TYR A 43 5.02 -1.76 11.83
N ASP A 44 6.20 -1.35 11.40
CA ASP A 44 6.43 -0.82 10.05
C ASP A 44 6.14 -1.87 8.97
N ARG A 45 6.47 -3.13 9.28
CA ARG A 45 6.27 -4.22 8.33
C ARG A 45 4.79 -4.48 8.04
N SER A 46 3.90 -4.26 9.02
CA SER A 46 2.45 -4.39 8.83
C SER A 46 1.91 -3.32 7.89
N TYR A 47 2.36 -2.07 8.04
CA TYR A 47 1.96 -0.95 7.17
C TYR A 47 2.47 -1.12 5.74
N ILE A 48 3.69 -1.63 5.56
CA ILE A 48 4.22 -1.95 4.23
C ILE A 48 3.33 -2.99 3.53
N LEU A 49 2.97 -4.07 4.22
CA LEU A 49 2.11 -5.13 3.67
C LEU A 49 0.70 -4.60 3.34
N TYR A 50 0.14 -3.78 4.21
CA TYR A 50 -1.14 -3.10 3.97
C TYR A 50 -1.10 -2.20 2.72
N ASN A 51 -0.04 -1.40 2.56
CA ASN A 51 0.13 -0.55 1.39
C ASN A 51 0.26 -1.36 0.09
N ILE A 52 0.87 -2.54 0.15
CA ILE A 52 0.90 -3.47 -0.99
C ILE A 52 -0.51 -3.97 -1.33
N GLY A 53 -1.33 -4.32 -0.32
CA GLY A 53 -2.73 -4.69 -0.52
C GLY A 53 -3.56 -3.58 -1.18
N LEU A 54 -3.32 -2.32 -0.82
CA LEU A 54 -3.96 -1.16 -1.44
C LEU A 54 -3.67 -1.06 -2.95
N ILE A 55 -2.42 -1.30 -3.35
CA ILE A 55 -2.02 -1.29 -4.76
C ILE A 55 -2.80 -2.34 -5.53
N HIS A 56 -2.82 -3.58 -5.05
CA HIS A 56 -3.54 -4.66 -5.70
C HIS A 56 -5.06 -4.39 -5.75
N THR A 57 -5.61 -3.76 -4.71
CA THR A 57 -7.02 -3.32 -4.70
C THR A 57 -7.29 -2.34 -5.85
N SER A 58 -6.41 -1.36 -6.03
CA SER A 58 -6.54 -0.35 -7.10
C SER A 58 -6.37 -0.93 -8.50
N ASN A 59 -5.62 -2.03 -8.63
CA ASN A 59 -5.41 -2.75 -9.89
C ASN A 59 -6.53 -3.76 -10.21
N GLY A 60 -7.54 -3.90 -9.36
CA GLY A 60 -8.59 -4.93 -9.51
C GLY A 60 -8.15 -6.34 -9.14
N GLU A 61 -6.92 -6.51 -8.64
CA GLU A 61 -6.35 -7.79 -8.20
C GLU A 61 -6.82 -8.13 -6.78
N HIS A 62 -8.13 -8.25 -6.60
CA HIS A 62 -8.79 -8.36 -5.31
C HIS A 62 -8.32 -9.56 -4.46
N THR A 63 -8.03 -10.70 -5.08
CA THR A 63 -7.55 -11.90 -4.38
C THR A 63 -6.18 -11.67 -3.72
N LYS A 64 -5.23 -11.10 -4.46
CA LYS A 64 -3.90 -10.75 -3.91
C LYS A 64 -4.00 -9.63 -2.88
N ALA A 65 -4.87 -8.65 -3.10
CA ALA A 65 -5.09 -7.58 -2.14
C ALA A 65 -5.50 -8.13 -0.76
N LEU A 66 -6.47 -9.06 -0.73
CA LEU A 66 -6.90 -9.73 0.50
C LEU A 66 -5.75 -10.49 1.16
N GLU A 67 -4.94 -11.24 0.40
CA GLU A 67 -3.78 -11.97 0.93
C GLU A 67 -2.79 -11.03 1.65
N TYR A 68 -2.47 -9.88 1.04
CA TYR A 68 -1.58 -8.91 1.66
C TYR A 68 -2.18 -8.23 2.89
N TYR A 69 -3.48 -7.95 2.90
CA TYR A 69 -4.16 -7.44 4.10
C TYR A 69 -4.17 -8.46 5.24
N PHE A 70 -4.39 -9.74 4.95
CA PHE A 70 -4.28 -10.80 5.96
C PHE A 70 -2.87 -10.86 6.55
N ARG A 71 -1.84 -10.84 5.70
CA ARG A 71 -0.44 -10.85 6.16
C ARG A 71 -0.06 -9.59 6.95
N ALA A 72 -0.68 -8.44 6.67
CA ALA A 72 -0.52 -7.23 7.48
C ALA A 72 -1.13 -7.41 8.87
N LEU A 73 -2.34 -7.99 8.93
CA LEU A 73 -3.08 -8.25 10.17
C LEU A 73 -2.43 -9.33 11.05
N GLU A 74 -1.77 -10.33 10.46
CA GLU A 74 -0.96 -11.31 11.21
C GLU A 74 0.18 -10.64 11.99
N ARG A 75 0.67 -9.48 11.52
CA ARG A 75 1.76 -8.73 12.15
C ARG A 75 1.24 -7.67 13.10
N ASN A 76 0.19 -6.98 12.72
CA ASN A 76 -0.50 -6.02 13.56
C ASN A 76 -2.02 -6.25 13.48
N PRO A 77 -2.58 -6.98 14.45
CA PRO A 77 -4.03 -7.21 14.53
C PRO A 77 -4.82 -5.91 14.73
N PHE A 78 -4.18 -4.85 15.23
CA PHE A 78 -4.79 -3.53 15.47
C PHE A 78 -4.64 -2.60 14.26
N LEU A 79 -5.00 -3.10 13.07
CA LEU A 79 -5.01 -2.33 11.82
C LEU A 79 -6.42 -2.25 11.23
N PRO A 80 -7.33 -1.42 11.79
CA PRO A 80 -8.72 -1.31 11.35
C PRO A 80 -8.87 -0.92 9.87
N GLN A 81 -7.89 -0.21 9.30
CA GLN A 81 -7.86 0.17 7.90
C GLN A 81 -7.81 -1.05 6.97
N ALA A 82 -7.09 -2.11 7.36
CA ALA A 82 -7.03 -3.35 6.58
C ALA A 82 -8.40 -4.03 6.54
N PHE A 83 -9.09 -4.14 7.69
CA PHE A 83 -10.44 -4.69 7.75
C PHE A 83 -11.44 -3.90 6.90
N ASN A 84 -11.38 -2.57 6.95
CA ASN A 84 -12.26 -1.72 6.15
C ASN A 84 -12.07 -1.97 4.63
N ASN A 85 -10.82 -2.04 4.17
CA ASN A 85 -10.55 -2.29 2.74
C ASN A 85 -10.94 -3.70 2.32
N MET A 86 -10.73 -4.70 3.18
CA MET A 86 -11.21 -6.07 2.93
C MET A 86 -12.73 -6.11 2.83
N ALA A 87 -13.45 -5.39 3.70
CA ALA A 87 -14.91 -5.32 3.65
C ALA A 87 -15.41 -4.69 2.34
N VAL A 88 -14.76 -3.62 1.87
CA VAL A 88 -15.05 -2.99 0.57
C VAL A 88 -14.84 -3.98 -0.58
N ILE A 89 -13.74 -4.72 -0.58
CA ILE A 89 -13.48 -5.76 -1.60
C ILE A 89 -14.54 -6.86 -1.56
N CYS A 90 -14.85 -7.39 -0.38
CA CYS A 90 -15.86 -8.44 -0.22
C CYS A 90 -17.25 -7.98 -0.68
N HIS A 91 -17.59 -6.71 -0.43
CA HIS A 91 -18.83 -6.11 -0.92
C HIS A 91 -18.82 -5.98 -2.45
N TYR A 92 -17.72 -5.52 -3.04
CA TYR A 92 -17.56 -5.38 -4.49
C TYR A 92 -17.66 -6.72 -5.23
N VAL A 93 -16.97 -7.75 -4.73
CA VAL A 93 -17.00 -9.12 -5.29
C VAL A 93 -18.39 -9.73 -5.18
N ARG A 94 -19.12 -9.47 -4.08
CA ARG A 94 -20.51 -9.92 -3.92
C ARG A 94 -21.48 -9.25 -4.90
N LEU A 95 -21.26 -7.98 -5.22
CA LEU A 95 -22.12 -7.21 -6.12
C LEU A 95 -21.81 -7.41 -7.62
N SER A 96 -20.68 -8.03 -7.93
CA SER A 96 -20.30 -8.38 -9.31
C SER A 96 -20.37 -9.91 -9.48
N PRO A 97 -21.58 -10.52 -9.52
CA PRO A 97 -21.70 -11.90 -9.94
C PRO A 97 -21.28 -11.98 -11.41
N LEU A 98 -20.43 -12.97 -11.72
CA LEU A 98 -20.08 -13.35 -13.09
C LEU A 98 -21.32 -13.58 -13.96
#